data_AF-A0A527GU09-F1
#
_entry.id   AF-A0A527GU09-F1
#
_cell.length_a   1.000
_cell.length_b   1.000
_cell.length_c   1.000
_cell.angle_alpha   90.00
_cell.angle_beta   90.00
_cell.angle_gamma   90.00
#
_symmetry.space_group_name_H-M   'P 1'
#
loop_
_entity.id
_entity.type
_entity.pdbx_description
1 polymer ?
#
loop_
_entity_poly.entity_id
_entity_poly.type
_entity_poly.pdbx_seq_one_letter_code
_entity_poly.pdbx_strand_id
1 'polypeptide(L)'
;HGSIVKALAMVVLGLLLGIVGTDIYTGTPRFTLGIREYADGLNFVAVAVGVFGVAEILRNLENEDERSVMIRKVTGLMPTREDFRRMAAPIVRGTIIGSALGILPGGGAILAAFASYTVEKRVSKNPQEFGKGAIEGVAGPESANNAGAQTS
;
A
#
# COMPACT_ATOMS: atom_id res chain seq x y z
N HIS A 1 -13.94 -3.64 -16.14
CA HIS A 1 -14.62 -2.38 -16.53
C HIS A 1 -15.41 -1.85 -15.35
N GLY A 2 -15.18 -0.61 -14.91
CA GLY A 2 -15.92 0.01 -13.81
C GLY A 2 -17.31 0.48 -14.27
N SER A 3 -18.36 0.16 -13.53
CA SER A 3 -19.71 0.68 -13.79
C SER A 3 -19.84 2.09 -13.23
N ILE A 4 -20.20 3.05 -14.09
CA ILE A 4 -20.42 4.46 -13.70
C ILE A 4 -21.50 4.56 -12.61
N VAL A 5 -22.55 3.74 -12.70
CA VAL A 5 -23.62 3.69 -11.71
C VAL A 5 -23.09 3.26 -10.34
N LYS A 6 -22.20 2.26 -10.28
CA LYS A 6 -21.55 1.84 -9.04
C LYS A 6 -20.66 2.95 -8.47
N ALA A 7 -19.90 3.65 -9.32
CA ALA A 7 -19.06 4.76 -8.88
C ALA A 7 -19.90 5.90 -8.28
N LEU A 8 -20.99 6.29 -8.94
CA LEU A 8 -21.88 7.33 -8.44
C LEU A 8 -22.55 6.91 -7.13
N ALA A 9 -22.99 5.65 -7.02
CA ALA A 9 -23.56 5.12 -5.78
C ALA A 9 -22.56 5.17 -4.62
N MET A 10 -21.28 4.85 -4.86
CA MET A 10 -20.23 4.94 -3.83
C MET A 10 -19.93 6.39 -3.43
N VAL A 11 -19.99 7.34 -4.36
CA VAL A 11 -19.86 8.78 -4.04
C VAL A 11 -21.00 9.25 -3.15
N VAL A 12 -22.24 8.92 -3.51
CA VAL A 12 -23.42 9.27 -2.70
C VAL A 12 -23.35 8.63 -1.32
N LEU A 13 -22.95 7.36 -1.23
CA LEU A 13 -22.76 6.67 0.05
C LEU A 13 -21.69 7.38 0.92
N GLY A 14 -20.56 7.76 0.33
CA GLY A 14 -19.51 8.51 1.03
C GLY A 14 -20.00 9.87 1.54
N LEU A 15 -20.77 10.60 0.72
CA LEU A 15 -21.38 11.86 1.13
C LEU A 15 -22.36 11.69 2.29
N LEU A 16 -23.21 10.66 2.26
CA LEU A 16 -24.15 10.35 3.34
C LEU A 16 -23.43 10.05 4.67
N LEU A 17 -22.31 9.32 4.62
CA LEU A 17 -21.48 9.08 5.80
C LEU A 17 -20.75 10.34 6.27
N GLY A 18 -20.32 11.20 5.35
CA GLY A 18 -19.58 12.43 5.64
C GLY A 18 -20.42 13.56 6.23
N ILE A 19 -21.74 13.57 6.00
CA ILE A 19 -22.65 14.57 6.57
C ILE A 19 -23.18 14.21 7.98
N VAL A 20 -22.81 13.03 8.50
CA VAL A 20 -23.11 12.66 9.90
C VAL A 20 -22.34 13.60 10.81
N GLY A 21 -23.05 14.29 11.71
CA GLY A 21 -22.43 15.27 12.59
C GLY A 21 -23.31 16.48 12.88
N THR A 22 -22.75 17.42 13.62
CA THR A 22 -23.37 18.73 13.86
C THR A 22 -23.02 19.68 12.72
N ASP A 23 -24.04 20.29 12.10
CA ASP A 23 -23.82 21.31 11.07
C ASP A 23 -23.18 22.57 11.69
N ILE A 24 -22.03 23.01 11.14
CA ILE A 24 -21.22 24.10 11.69
C ILE A 24 -21.88 25.49 11.60
N TYR A 25 -22.88 25.67 10.74
CA TYR A 25 -23.56 26.96 10.55
C TYR A 25 -24.83 27.07 11.40
N THR A 26 -25.55 25.96 11.53
CA THR A 26 -26.89 25.92 12.14
C THR A 26 -26.89 25.26 13.52
N GLY A 27 -25.84 24.52 13.89
CA GLY A 27 -25.77 23.75 15.12
C GLY A 27 -26.74 22.55 15.14
N THR A 28 -27.40 22.26 14.03
CA THR A 28 -28.39 21.18 13.95
C THR A 28 -27.70 19.82 13.79
N PRO A 29 -28.09 18.80 14.58
CA PRO A 29 -27.56 17.45 14.41
C PRO A 29 -28.13 16.79 13.14
N ARG A 30 -27.26 16.19 12.34
CA ARG A 30 -27.60 15.46 11.12
C ARG A 30 -27.18 14.00 11.25
N PHE A 31 -28.14 13.10 11.06
CA PHE A 31 -27.90 11.64 11.08
C PHE A 31 -27.21 11.12 12.35
N THR A 32 -27.32 11.82 13.47
CA THR A 32 -26.72 11.40 14.76
C THR A 32 -27.51 10.27 15.43
N LEU A 33 -28.74 9.99 14.99
CA LEU A 33 -29.59 8.90 15.47
C LEU A 33 -29.81 8.88 17.01
N GLY A 34 -29.63 10.02 17.68
CA GLY A 34 -29.69 10.12 19.14
C GLY A 34 -28.43 9.67 19.89
N ILE A 35 -27.37 9.25 19.16
CA ILE A 35 -26.06 8.89 19.70
C ILE A 35 -25.21 10.16 19.81
N ARG A 36 -24.70 10.45 21.01
CA ARG A 36 -24.01 11.72 21.29
C ARG A 36 -22.65 11.79 20.59
N GLU A 37 -21.97 10.65 20.48
CA GLU A 37 -20.68 10.49 19.82
C GLU A 37 -20.74 10.83 18.33
N TYR A 38 -21.91 10.67 17.70
CA TYR A 38 -22.08 11.03 16.29
C TYR A 38 -22.21 12.53 16.06
N ALA A 39 -22.35 13.35 17.11
CA ALA A 39 -22.34 14.81 16.97
C ALA A 39 -20.97 15.33 16.46
N ASP A 40 -19.89 14.61 16.78
CA ASP A 40 -18.53 14.88 16.31
C ASP A 40 -18.24 14.25 14.92
N GLY A 41 -19.24 13.57 14.35
CA GLY A 41 -19.16 12.86 13.09
C GLY A 41 -18.57 11.45 13.21
N LEU A 42 -18.42 10.78 12.07
CA LEU A 42 -17.85 9.43 12.03
C LEU A 42 -16.32 9.50 12.03
N ASN A 43 -15.69 8.66 12.87
CA ASN A 43 -14.24 8.53 12.86
C ASN A 43 -13.78 7.96 11.51
N PHE A 44 -13.08 8.79 10.73
CA PHE A 44 -12.60 8.42 9.40
C PHE A 44 -11.75 7.14 9.40
N VAL A 45 -10.86 6.99 10.37
CA VAL A 45 -9.98 5.81 10.48
C VAL A 45 -10.81 4.56 10.73
N ALA A 46 -11.78 4.62 11.64
CA ALA A 46 -12.65 3.48 11.94
C ALA A 46 -13.49 3.06 10.72
N VAL A 47 -14.07 4.02 10.00
CA VAL A 47 -14.84 3.74 8.77
C VAL A 47 -13.93 3.15 7.69
N ALA A 48 -12.76 3.73 7.46
CA ALA A 48 -11.82 3.26 6.44
C ALA A 48 -11.35 1.82 6.71
N VAL A 49 -10.92 1.53 7.93
CA VAL A 49 -10.49 0.18 8.35
C VAL A 49 -11.64 -0.82 8.28
N GLY A 50 -12.84 -0.42 8.71
CA GLY A 50 -14.03 -1.27 8.66
C GLY A 50 -14.43 -1.64 7.23
N VAL A 51 -14.49 -0.66 6.32
CA VAL A 51 -14.82 -0.90 4.89
C VAL A 51 -13.75 -1.79 4.24
N PHE A 52 -12.47 -1.53 4.51
CA PHE A 52 -11.38 -2.36 3.99
C PHE A 52 -11.49 -3.81 4.47
N GLY A 53 -11.70 -4.02 5.78
CA GLY A 53 -11.83 -5.36 6.36
C GLY A 53 -13.01 -6.14 5.77
N VAL A 54 -14.18 -5.50 5.62
CA VAL A 54 -15.34 -6.13 4.98
C VAL A 54 -15.05 -6.47 3.52
N ALA A 55 -14.41 -5.56 2.77
CA ALA A 55 -14.04 -5.81 1.38
C ALA A 55 -13.07 -7.00 1.24
N GLU A 56 -12.11 -7.14 2.17
CA GLU A 56 -11.16 -8.24 2.18
C GLU A 56 -11.85 -9.58 2.47
N ILE A 57 -12.77 -9.62 3.44
CA ILE A 57 -13.57 -10.81 3.77
C ILE A 57 -14.40 -11.25 2.55
N LEU A 58 -15.12 -10.31 1.91
CA LEU A 58 -15.92 -10.60 0.72
C LEU A 58 -15.05 -11.13 -0.42
N ARG A 59 -13.88 -10.50 -0.65
CA ARG A 59 -12.92 -10.96 -1.66
C ARG A 59 -12.37 -12.34 -1.32
N ASN A 60 -12.16 -12.65 -0.04
CA ASN A 60 -11.66 -13.96 0.37
C ASN A 60 -12.69 -15.06 0.08
N LEU A 61 -13.97 -14.80 0.37
CA LEU A 61 -15.08 -15.71 0.08
C LEU A 61 -15.32 -15.90 -1.43
N GLU A 62 -15.12 -14.86 -2.25
CA GLU A 62 -15.26 -14.94 -3.71
C GLU A 62 -14.18 -15.83 -4.37
N ASN A 63 -13.00 -15.98 -3.73
CA ASN A 63 -11.85 -16.69 -4.30
C ASN A 63 -11.64 -18.12 -3.73
N GLU A 64 -12.69 -18.77 -3.23
CA GLU A 64 -12.57 -20.12 -2.64
C GLU A 64 -12.20 -21.21 -3.66
N ASP A 65 -12.48 -21.00 -4.96
CA ASP A 65 -12.33 -22.05 -6.00
C ASP A 65 -10.90 -22.19 -6.60
N GLU A 66 -9.94 -21.30 -6.28
CA GLU A 66 -8.58 -21.36 -6.87
C GLU A 66 -7.48 -21.88 -5.92
N ARG A 67 -7.82 -22.49 -4.78
CA ARG A 67 -6.79 -23.09 -3.90
C ARG A 67 -6.49 -24.55 -4.24
N SER A 68 -6.12 -24.81 -5.49
CA SER A 68 -5.09 -25.83 -5.75
C SER A 68 -3.72 -25.14 -5.69
N VAL A 69 -3.40 -24.53 -4.55
CA VAL A 69 -2.02 -24.15 -4.27
C VAL A 69 -1.31 -25.47 -4.07
N MET A 70 -0.75 -26.00 -5.16
CA MET A 70 0.26 -27.03 -5.07
C MET A 70 1.33 -26.44 -4.17
N ILE A 71 1.36 -26.86 -2.89
CA ILE A 71 2.35 -26.43 -1.91
C ILE A 71 3.66 -27.03 -2.39
N ARG A 72 4.28 -26.37 -3.38
CA ARG A 72 5.66 -26.63 -3.74
C ARG A 72 6.46 -26.19 -2.53
N LYS A 73 7.11 -27.16 -1.91
CA LYS A 73 8.05 -26.92 -0.83
C LYS A 73 9.07 -25.90 -1.32
N VAL A 74 9.02 -24.68 -0.79
CA VAL A 74 9.98 -23.63 -1.13
C VAL A 74 11.30 -24.01 -0.48
N THR A 75 12.26 -24.44 -1.30
CA THR A 75 13.63 -24.77 -0.88
C THR A 75 14.57 -23.62 -1.21
N GLY A 76 15.62 -23.43 -0.41
CA GLY A 76 16.64 -22.40 -0.70
C GLY A 76 16.23 -20.98 -0.33
N LEU A 77 15.52 -20.81 0.80
CA LEU A 77 15.10 -19.49 1.30
C LEU A 77 16.27 -18.56 1.66
N MET A 78 17.43 -19.12 1.97
CA MET A 78 18.61 -18.34 2.31
C MET A 78 19.36 -17.92 1.04
N PRO A 79 19.68 -16.63 0.88
CA PRO A 79 20.50 -16.15 -0.22
C PRO A 79 21.88 -16.83 -0.22
N THR A 80 22.40 -17.11 -1.40
CA THR A 80 23.77 -17.59 -1.55
C THR A 80 24.78 -16.48 -1.24
N ARG A 81 26.06 -16.83 -1.06
CA ARG A 81 27.12 -15.82 -0.89
C ARG A 81 27.25 -14.87 -2.08
N GLU A 82 26.96 -15.36 -3.27
CA GLU A 82 26.94 -14.54 -4.48
C GLU A 82 25.78 -13.56 -4.46
N ASP A 83 24.59 -14.03 -4.06
CA ASP A 83 23.42 -13.19 -3.84
C ASP A 83 23.72 -12.07 -2.85
N PHE A 84 24.33 -12.37 -1.71
CA PHE A 84 24.73 -11.35 -0.74
C PHE A 84 25.65 -10.28 -1.34
N ARG A 85 26.60 -10.66 -2.17
CA ARG A 85 27.48 -9.72 -2.86
C ARG A 85 26.71 -8.86 -3.88
N ARG A 86 25.78 -9.47 -4.61
CA ARG A 86 24.93 -8.77 -5.60
C ARG A 86 23.96 -7.80 -4.93
N MET A 87 23.44 -8.13 -3.74
CA MET A 87 22.48 -7.32 -3.00
C MET A 87 23.10 -6.13 -2.26
N ALA A 88 24.36 -6.22 -1.84
CA ALA A 88 24.97 -5.20 -0.96
C ALA A 88 24.90 -3.77 -1.53
N ALA A 89 25.25 -3.59 -2.80
CA ALA A 89 25.22 -2.27 -3.43
C ALA A 89 23.80 -1.75 -3.69
N PRO A 90 22.85 -2.57 -4.21
CA PRO A 90 21.43 -2.20 -4.27
C PRO A 90 20.83 -1.81 -2.92
N ILE A 91 21.15 -2.53 -1.84
CA ILE A 91 20.65 -2.20 -0.49
C ILE A 91 21.10 -0.79 -0.10
N VAL A 92 22.39 -0.47 -0.25
CA VAL A 92 22.92 0.85 0.11
C VAL A 92 22.27 1.95 -0.73
N ARG A 93 22.20 1.78 -2.06
CA ARG A 93 21.57 2.76 -2.95
C ARG A 93 20.08 2.93 -2.65
N GLY A 94 19.38 1.81 -2.44
CA GLY A 94 17.97 1.76 -2.08
C GLY A 94 17.69 2.51 -0.78
N THR A 95 18.45 2.23 0.29
CA THR A 95 18.32 2.94 1.56
C THR A 95 18.53 4.45 1.40
N ILE A 96 19.55 4.89 0.64
CA ILE A 96 19.78 6.33 0.40
C ILE A 96 18.60 6.97 -0.33
N ILE A 97 18.10 6.33 -1.39
CA ILE A 97 16.92 6.81 -2.15
C ILE A 97 15.68 6.86 -1.24
N GLY A 98 15.47 5.80 -0.45
CA GLY A 98 14.39 5.66 0.51
C GLY A 98 14.39 6.77 1.54
N SER A 99 15.50 6.97 2.25
CA SER A 99 15.62 8.03 3.26
C SER A 99 15.47 9.43 2.66
N ALA A 100 16.08 9.70 1.50
CA ALA A 100 16.00 11.01 0.87
C ALA A 100 14.56 11.37 0.44
N LEU A 101 13.84 10.41 -0.11
CA LEU A 101 12.44 10.60 -0.51
C LEU A 101 11.46 10.46 0.66
N GLY A 102 11.83 9.75 1.73
CA GLY A 102 11.02 9.61 2.94
C GLY A 102 10.88 10.90 3.73
N ILE A 103 11.89 11.78 3.70
CA ILE A 103 11.79 13.11 4.32
C ILE A 103 10.69 13.98 3.66
N LEU A 104 10.28 13.66 2.42
CA LEU A 104 9.29 14.44 1.71
C LEU A 104 7.87 14.12 2.17
N PRO A 105 7.06 15.12 2.58
CA PRO A 105 5.66 14.89 2.93
C PRO A 105 4.86 14.46 1.70
N GLY A 106 3.95 13.50 1.85
CA GLY A 106 3.01 13.11 0.81
C GLY A 106 3.47 11.97 -0.10
N GLY A 107 3.57 10.75 0.45
CA GLY A 107 3.70 9.51 -0.33
C GLY A 107 5.10 9.20 -0.88
N GLY A 108 6.13 9.94 -0.45
CA GLY A 108 7.52 9.77 -0.88
C GLY A 108 8.06 8.34 -0.73
N ALA A 109 7.63 7.61 0.30
CA ALA A 109 8.01 6.21 0.53
C ALA A 109 7.59 5.27 -0.62
N ILE A 110 6.38 5.43 -1.18
CA ILE A 110 5.90 4.61 -2.31
C ILE A 110 6.72 4.92 -3.56
N LEU A 111 6.94 6.20 -3.83
CA LEU A 111 7.74 6.64 -4.98
C LEU A 111 9.20 6.17 -4.87
N ALA A 112 9.73 6.04 -3.66
CA ALA A 112 11.10 5.60 -3.42
C ALA A 112 11.38 4.19 -3.91
N ALA A 113 10.44 3.24 -3.71
CA ALA A 113 10.59 1.87 -4.19
C ALA A 113 10.67 1.84 -5.73
N PHE A 114 9.80 2.59 -6.42
CA PHE A 114 9.79 2.68 -7.89
C PHE A 114 11.03 3.39 -8.44
N ALA A 115 11.47 4.47 -7.79
CA ALA A 115 12.69 5.19 -8.15
C ALA A 115 13.91 4.27 -8.00
N SER A 116 14.01 3.56 -6.87
CA SER A 116 15.06 2.58 -6.60
C SER A 116 15.09 1.48 -7.66
N TYR A 117 13.93 0.88 -8.01
CA TYR A 117 13.85 -0.12 -9.07
C TYR A 117 14.38 0.39 -10.42
N THR A 118 14.01 1.62 -10.77
CA THR A 118 14.43 2.26 -12.03
C THR A 118 15.94 2.50 -12.04
N VAL A 119 16.50 2.97 -10.92
CA VAL A 119 17.94 3.17 -10.76
C VAL A 119 18.69 1.85 -10.84
N GLU A 120 18.24 0.82 -10.13
CA GLU A 120 18.86 -0.50 -10.14
C GLU A 120 18.86 -1.12 -11.54
N LYS A 121 17.73 -1.02 -12.27
CA LYS A 121 17.64 -1.50 -13.65
C LYS A 121 18.62 -0.75 -14.57
N ARG A 122 18.81 0.56 -14.36
CA ARG A 122 19.68 1.39 -15.18
C ARG A 122 21.17 1.15 -14.91
N VAL A 123 21.53 0.90 -13.66
CA VAL A 123 22.93 0.70 -13.22
C VAL A 123 23.36 -0.77 -13.35
N SER A 124 22.41 -1.70 -13.39
CA SER A 124 22.73 -3.13 -13.50
C SER A 124 23.50 -3.45 -14.77
N LYS A 125 24.45 -4.37 -14.63
CA LYS A 125 25.16 -5.00 -15.75
C LYS A 125 24.27 -5.99 -16.51
N ASN A 126 23.21 -6.48 -15.88
CA ASN A 126 22.26 -7.46 -16.43
C ASN A 126 20.80 -6.94 -16.38
N PRO A 127 20.47 -5.82 -17.05
CA PRO A 127 19.13 -5.24 -17.03
C PRO A 127 18.04 -6.17 -17.55
N GLN A 128 18.39 -7.17 -18.37
CA GLN A 128 17.49 -8.19 -18.92
C GLN A 128 16.95 -9.20 -17.87
N GLU A 129 17.58 -9.30 -16.70
CA GLU A 129 17.13 -10.16 -15.60
C GLU A 129 15.99 -9.51 -14.78
N PHE A 130 15.78 -8.20 -14.93
CA PHE A 130 14.74 -7.47 -14.19
C PHE A 130 13.35 -7.93 -14.65
N GLY A 131 12.50 -8.30 -13.68
CA GLY A 131 11.21 -8.94 -13.93
C GLY A 131 11.29 -10.45 -14.19
N LYS A 132 12.50 -11.04 -14.23
CA LYS A 132 12.76 -12.48 -14.38
C LYS A 132 13.48 -13.11 -13.18
N GLY A 133 13.66 -12.35 -12.10
CA GLY A 133 14.32 -12.81 -10.88
C GLY A 133 15.65 -12.12 -10.54
N ALA A 134 16.00 -10.98 -11.16
CA ALA A 134 17.14 -10.17 -10.72
C ALA A 134 17.02 -9.79 -9.23
N ILE A 135 18.00 -10.17 -8.42
CA ILE A 135 17.98 -9.93 -6.98
C ILE A 135 18.13 -8.44 -6.64
N GLU A 136 18.84 -7.70 -7.49
CA GLU A 136 18.99 -6.24 -7.39
C GLU A 136 17.64 -5.53 -7.57
N GLY A 137 16.76 -6.11 -8.39
CA GLY A 137 15.40 -5.62 -8.63
C GLY A 137 14.43 -5.84 -7.46
N VAL A 138 14.85 -6.52 -6.40
CA VAL A 138 14.10 -6.69 -5.15
C VAL A 138 14.83 -6.01 -3.99
N ALA A 139 16.13 -6.27 -3.82
CA ALA A 139 16.90 -5.78 -2.68
C ALA A 139 16.94 -4.25 -2.59
N GLY A 140 17.11 -3.55 -3.72
CA GLY A 140 17.11 -2.08 -3.75
C GLY A 140 15.74 -1.47 -3.42
N PRO A 141 14.66 -1.88 -4.10
CA PRO A 141 13.30 -1.40 -3.81
C PRO A 141 12.81 -1.68 -2.39
N GLU A 142 13.06 -2.89 -1.87
CA GLU A 142 12.68 -3.24 -0.49
C GLU A 142 13.44 -2.40 0.54
N SER A 143 14.74 -2.16 0.31
CA SER A 143 15.54 -1.28 1.17
C SER A 143 15.05 0.17 1.12
N ALA A 144 14.66 0.66 -0.06
CA ALA A 144 14.10 2.00 -0.23
C ALA A 144 12.73 2.14 0.45
N ASN A 145 11.88 1.13 0.35
CA ASN A 145 10.58 1.10 1.02
C ASN A 145 10.76 1.13 2.55
N ASN A 146 11.64 0.28 3.10
CA ASN A 146 11.91 0.23 4.53
C ASN A 146 12.52 1.55 5.05
N ALA A 147 13.51 2.10 4.35
CA ALA A 147 14.13 3.37 4.73
C ALA A 147 13.16 4.55 4.60
N GLY A 148 12.35 4.60 3.53
CA GLY A 148 11.33 5.61 3.32
C GLY A 148 10.27 5.58 4.42
N ALA A 149 9.77 4.39 4.77
CA ALA A 149 8.79 4.21 5.84
C ALA A 149 9.31 4.63 7.22
N GLN A 150 10.59 4.39 7.51
CA GLN A 150 11.23 4.80 8.76
C GLN A 150 11.49 6.31 8.86
N THR A 151 11.59 7.01 7.71
CA THR A 151 11.99 8.42 7.65
C THR A 151 10.79 9.36 7.39
N SER A 152 9.61 8.82 7.07
CA SER A 152 8.39 9.58 6.77
C SER A 152 7.56 9.93 8.01
#